data_AF-A0A5N8WCT9-F1
#
_entry.id   AF-A0A5N8WCT9-F1
#
_cell.length_a   1.000
_cell.length_b   1.000
_cell.length_c   1.000
_cell.angle_alpha   90.00
_cell.angle_beta   90.00
_cell.angle_gamma   90.00
#
_symmetry.space_group_name_H-M   'P 1'
#
loop_
_entity.id
_entity.type
_entity.pdbx_description
1 polymer ?
#
loop_
_entity_poly.entity_id
_entity_poly.type
_entity_poly.pdbx_seq_one_letter_code
_entity_poly.pdbx_strand_id
1 'polypeptide(L)'
;MTMALSVVYADRTGHVLGALALTGASAPTDVAALVGPELPIRVSLGANRTAILPVDARELAAAAVDDEPGALAEPLAFGVERGSDKEPKPTLLSLPQWTDGLALKPDDLTITLPLPTTASAPVVVLVADDQDTHVLVGEIPGGRTQVKLPVALTAGTTYGLLVLVAGWAGRLERVKVA
;
A
#
# COMPACT_ATOMS: atom_id res chain seq x y z
N MET A 1 -8.26 -30.07 -1.80
CA MET A 1 -8.22 -28.80 -2.55
C MET A 1 -7.65 -27.78 -1.61
N THR A 2 -6.42 -27.32 -1.85
CA THR A 2 -5.83 -26.22 -1.09
C THR A 2 -6.66 -24.97 -1.40
N MET A 3 -7.13 -24.26 -0.37
CA MET A 3 -7.75 -22.94 -0.57
C MET A 3 -6.66 -22.02 -1.12
N ALA A 4 -6.93 -21.32 -2.22
CA ALA A 4 -6.02 -20.35 -2.81
C ALA A 4 -6.67 -18.98 -2.75
N LEU A 5 -5.89 -17.97 -2.39
CA LEU A 5 -6.32 -16.58 -2.43
C LEU A 5 -5.90 -15.97 -3.77
N SER A 6 -6.72 -15.09 -4.29
CA SER A 6 -6.29 -14.11 -5.30
C SER A 6 -6.05 -12.79 -4.62
N VAL A 7 -4.82 -12.30 -4.71
CA VAL A 7 -4.44 -11.01 -4.14
C VAL A 7 -4.26 -9.99 -5.25
N VAL A 8 -4.68 -8.76 -4.97
CA VAL A 8 -4.30 -7.58 -5.75
C VAL A 8 -3.23 -6.85 -4.96
N TYR A 9 -2.10 -6.56 -5.60
CA TYR A 9 -0.95 -5.96 -4.95
C TYR A 9 -0.38 -4.79 -5.75
N ALA A 10 0.25 -3.85 -5.05
CA ALA A 10 0.96 -2.72 -5.66
C ALA A 10 2.27 -3.20 -6.29
N ASP A 11 2.40 -3.10 -7.60
CA ASP A 11 3.52 -3.68 -8.35
C ASP A 11 4.88 -3.12 -7.91
N ARG A 12 4.94 -1.82 -7.65
CA ARG A 12 6.17 -1.10 -7.29
C ARG A 12 6.71 -1.48 -5.90
N THR A 13 5.83 -1.77 -4.95
CA THR A 13 6.20 -1.96 -3.53
C THR A 13 5.91 -3.36 -3.01
N GLY A 14 5.24 -4.19 -3.81
CA GLY A 14 4.85 -5.56 -3.48
C GLY A 14 3.68 -5.67 -2.50
N HIS A 15 3.09 -4.59 -1.99
CA HIS A 15 2.10 -4.67 -0.91
C HIS A 15 0.77 -5.24 -1.39
N VAL A 16 0.19 -6.17 -0.65
CA VAL A 16 -1.18 -6.64 -0.90
C VAL A 16 -2.16 -5.56 -0.47
N LEU A 17 -3.04 -5.13 -1.39
CA LEU A 17 -4.06 -4.11 -1.15
C LEU A 17 -5.46 -4.71 -0.96
N GLY A 18 -5.65 -5.94 -1.40
CA GLY A 18 -6.87 -6.70 -1.21
C GLY A 18 -6.66 -8.17 -1.52
N ALA A 19 -7.45 -9.02 -0.87
CA ALA A 19 -7.45 -10.45 -1.08
C ALA A 19 -8.87 -10.97 -1.29
N LEU A 20 -9.01 -11.97 -2.14
CA LEU A 20 -10.26 -12.63 -2.50
C LEU A 20 -10.07 -14.13 -2.34
N ALA A 21 -10.93 -14.76 -1.53
CA ALA A 21 -10.98 -16.21 -1.46
C ALA A 21 -11.65 -16.74 -2.72
N LEU A 22 -10.93 -17.50 -3.55
CA LEU A 22 -11.50 -18.15 -4.72
C LEU A 22 -11.89 -19.59 -4.39
N THR A 23 -13.13 -19.94 -4.71
CA THR A 23 -13.58 -21.33 -4.74
C THR A 23 -13.34 -21.92 -6.14
N GLY A 24 -12.09 -22.28 -6.44
CA GLY A 24 -11.78 -23.21 -7.54
C GLY A 24 -11.28 -22.65 -8.87
N ALA A 25 -11.03 -21.34 -9.01
CA ALA A 25 -10.41 -20.74 -10.20
C ALA A 25 -9.05 -20.11 -9.86
N SER A 26 -8.14 -20.04 -10.85
CA SER A 26 -6.88 -19.28 -10.75
C SER A 26 -7.16 -17.78 -10.70
N ALA A 27 -6.24 -17.00 -10.12
CA ALA A 27 -6.35 -15.55 -10.10
C ALA A 27 -6.54 -15.00 -11.53
N PRO A 28 -7.45 -14.03 -11.73
CA PRO A 28 -7.58 -13.36 -13.03
C PRO A 28 -6.25 -12.76 -13.49
N THR A 29 -5.92 -12.95 -14.77
CA THR A 29 -4.70 -12.39 -15.37
C THR A 29 -4.82 -10.88 -15.60
N ASP A 30 -6.04 -10.36 -15.66
CA ASP A 30 -6.32 -8.93 -15.83
C ASP A 30 -6.79 -8.32 -14.51
N VAL A 31 -5.99 -7.40 -13.96
CA VAL A 31 -6.31 -6.68 -12.72
C VAL A 31 -7.51 -5.75 -12.90
N ALA A 32 -7.69 -5.17 -14.08
CA ALA A 32 -8.84 -4.30 -14.35
C ALA A 32 -10.16 -5.07 -14.23
N ALA A 33 -10.14 -6.38 -14.47
CA ALA A 33 -11.30 -7.24 -14.25
C ALA A 33 -11.61 -7.46 -12.75
N LEU A 34 -10.65 -7.26 -11.85
CA LEU A 34 -10.82 -7.39 -10.40
C LEU A 34 -11.23 -6.10 -9.71
N VAL A 35 -10.64 -4.97 -10.12
CA VAL A 35 -10.79 -3.70 -9.40
C VAL A 35 -11.49 -2.62 -10.22
N GLY A 36 -11.82 -2.87 -11.49
CA GLY A 36 -12.26 -1.84 -12.41
C GLY A 36 -11.08 -0.96 -12.87
N PRO A 37 -11.32 0.30 -13.28
CA PRO A 37 -10.24 1.17 -13.75
C PRO A 37 -9.24 1.55 -12.63
N GLU A 38 -9.66 1.51 -11.37
CA GLU A 38 -8.86 1.87 -10.19
C GLU A 38 -9.36 1.10 -8.96
N LEU A 39 -8.47 0.75 -8.02
CA LEU A 39 -8.87 0.20 -6.72
C LEU A 39 -9.11 1.36 -5.72
N PRO A 40 -10.36 1.64 -5.29
CA PRO A 40 -10.62 2.71 -4.34
C PRO A 40 -10.36 2.24 -2.90
N ILE A 41 -9.26 2.70 -2.30
CA ILE A 41 -9.02 2.55 -0.87
C ILE A 41 -9.74 3.68 -0.13
N ARG A 42 -10.53 3.36 0.89
CA ARG A 42 -11.37 4.34 1.59
C ARG A 42 -10.87 4.57 3.01
N VAL A 43 -10.74 5.84 3.40
CA VAL A 43 -10.43 6.23 4.78
C VAL A 43 -11.53 7.16 5.30
N SER A 44 -12.15 6.76 6.41
CA SER A 44 -13.11 7.64 7.10
C SER A 44 -12.35 8.82 7.73
N LEU A 45 -12.71 10.04 7.36
CA LEU A 45 -12.13 11.27 7.92
C LEU A 45 -12.89 11.74 9.18
N GLY A 46 -14.07 11.17 9.43
CA GLY A 46 -15.04 11.62 10.43
C GLY A 46 -16.08 12.57 9.84
N ALA A 47 -17.13 12.89 10.60
CA ALA A 47 -18.22 13.78 10.18
C ALA A 47 -18.83 13.42 8.80
N ASN A 48 -19.00 12.11 8.53
CA ASN A 48 -19.48 11.56 7.26
C ASN A 48 -18.62 11.88 6.02
N ARG A 49 -17.39 12.37 6.21
CA ARG A 49 -16.40 12.55 5.13
C ARG A 49 -15.56 11.29 4.98
N THR A 50 -15.27 10.92 3.74
CA THR A 50 -14.43 9.78 3.38
C THR A 50 -13.44 10.23 2.32
N ALA A 51 -12.15 10.00 2.54
CA ALA A 51 -11.14 10.13 1.50
C ALA A 51 -11.15 8.88 0.64
N ILE A 52 -11.07 9.08 -0.67
CA ILE A 52 -10.87 8.01 -1.65
C ILE A 52 -9.43 8.11 -2.13
N LEU A 53 -8.66 7.04 -1.91
CA LEU A 53 -7.27 6.89 -2.32
C LEU A 53 -7.25 5.95 -3.53
N PRO A 54 -7.35 6.48 -4.77
CA PRO A 54 -7.36 5.67 -5.97
C PRO A 54 -5.98 5.09 -6.27
N VAL A 55 -5.88 3.78 -6.40
CA VAL A 55 -4.67 3.14 -6.93
C VAL A 55 -4.91 2.76 -8.39
N ASP A 56 -4.13 3.36 -9.29
CA ASP A 56 -4.23 3.14 -10.74
C ASP A 56 -3.99 1.66 -11.06
N ALA A 57 -4.88 1.05 -11.85
CA ALA A 57 -4.76 -0.36 -12.25
C ALA A 57 -3.42 -0.70 -12.94
N ARG A 58 -2.74 0.27 -13.55
CA ARG A 58 -1.40 0.10 -14.14
C ARG A 58 -0.29 -0.05 -13.11
N GLU A 59 -0.51 0.41 -11.89
CA GLU A 59 0.40 0.21 -10.75
C GLU A 59 0.01 -1.03 -9.93
N LEU A 60 -1.01 -1.78 -10.36
CA LEU A 60 -1.50 -2.97 -9.70
C LEU A 60 -1.15 -4.24 -10.50
N ALA A 61 -0.99 -5.32 -9.77
CA ALA A 61 -0.83 -6.67 -10.29
C ALA A 61 -1.70 -7.64 -9.48
N ALA A 62 -1.96 -8.83 -10.03
CA ALA A 62 -2.70 -9.89 -9.35
C ALA A 62 -1.86 -11.17 -9.28
N ALA A 63 -2.01 -11.91 -8.18
CA ALA A 63 -1.35 -13.21 -7.99
C ALA A 63 -2.30 -14.21 -7.34
N ALA A 64 -2.15 -15.48 -7.73
CA ALA A 64 -2.70 -16.61 -7.00
C ALA A 64 -1.68 -17.02 -5.94
N VAL A 65 -2.10 -17.04 -4.69
CA VAL A 65 -1.25 -17.38 -3.54
C VAL A 65 -1.92 -18.47 -2.71
N ASP A 66 -1.11 -19.19 -1.95
CA ASP A 66 -1.60 -20.12 -0.94
C ASP A 66 -2.43 -19.36 0.11
N ASP A 67 -3.37 -20.05 0.76
CA ASP A 67 -4.12 -19.46 1.86
C ASP A 67 -3.17 -19.00 2.97
N GLU A 68 -3.25 -17.72 3.32
CA GLU A 68 -2.42 -17.08 4.33
C GLU A 68 -3.34 -16.48 5.40
N PRO A 69 -3.28 -16.99 6.64
CA PRO A 69 -4.08 -16.48 7.74
C PRO A 69 -3.89 -14.97 7.92
N GLY A 70 -4.98 -14.23 7.91
CA GLY A 70 -4.97 -12.77 8.12
C GLY A 70 -4.85 -11.94 6.84
N ALA A 71 -4.47 -12.51 5.69
CA ALA A 71 -4.38 -11.76 4.42
C ALA A 71 -5.71 -11.14 3.97
N LEU A 72 -6.84 -11.75 4.33
CA LEU A 72 -8.19 -11.20 4.11
C LEU A 72 -8.55 -10.05 5.07
N ALA A 73 -8.03 -10.09 6.31
CA ALA A 73 -8.37 -9.12 7.35
C ALA A 73 -7.43 -7.90 7.32
N GLU A 74 -6.15 -8.14 7.11
CA GLU A 74 -5.08 -7.15 7.17
C GLU A 74 -4.15 -7.29 5.95
N PRO A 75 -4.65 -7.08 4.72
CA PRO A 75 -3.87 -7.28 3.50
C PRO A 75 -2.56 -6.48 3.49
N LEU A 76 -2.56 -5.26 4.03
CA LEU A 76 -1.38 -4.39 4.08
C LEU A 76 -0.23 -4.93 4.96
N ALA A 77 -0.49 -5.93 5.80
CA ALA A 77 0.54 -6.63 6.57
C ALA A 77 1.34 -7.64 5.72
N PHE A 78 0.97 -7.81 4.44
CA PHE A 78 1.56 -8.81 3.56
C PHE A 78 2.10 -8.20 2.27
N GLY A 79 3.14 -8.84 1.74
CA GLY A 79 3.76 -8.52 0.48
C GLY A 79 3.86 -9.72 -0.44
N VAL A 80 3.88 -9.45 -1.74
CA VAL A 80 4.20 -10.42 -2.79
C VAL A 80 5.68 -10.29 -3.12
N GLU A 81 6.42 -11.39 -2.93
CA GLU A 81 7.79 -11.51 -3.39
C GLU A 81 7.82 -12.09 -4.81
N ARG A 82 8.75 -11.62 -5.64
CA ARG A 82 8.95 -12.16 -6.99
C ARG A 82 10.12 -13.13 -7.04
N GLY A 83 9.96 -14.20 -7.79
CA GLY A 83 11.05 -15.10 -8.16
C GLY A 83 12.05 -14.46 -9.11
N SER A 84 13.12 -15.19 -9.43
CA SER A 84 14.14 -14.74 -10.38
C SER A 84 13.62 -14.58 -11.81
N ASP A 85 12.53 -15.24 -12.13
CA ASP A 85 11.75 -15.15 -13.38
C ASP A 85 10.75 -13.97 -13.39
N LYS A 86 10.70 -13.18 -12.31
CA LYS A 86 9.72 -12.12 -12.05
C LYS A 86 8.29 -12.59 -11.80
N GLU A 87 8.05 -13.90 -11.72
CA GLU A 87 6.74 -14.42 -11.34
C GLU A 87 6.52 -14.22 -9.83
N PRO A 88 5.28 -13.91 -9.40
CA PRO A 88 4.96 -13.83 -7.99
C PRO A 88 5.10 -15.23 -7.34
N LYS A 89 5.77 -15.30 -6.19
CA LYS A 89 5.83 -16.53 -5.40
C LYS A 89 4.44 -16.85 -4.83
N PRO A 90 4.10 -18.14 -4.65
CA PRO A 90 2.81 -18.55 -4.12
C PRO A 90 2.64 -18.22 -2.63
N THR A 91 3.73 -18.04 -1.88
CA THR A 91 3.68 -17.70 -0.46
C THR A 91 3.78 -16.19 -0.26
N LEU A 92 2.88 -15.63 0.53
CA LEU A 92 2.95 -14.22 0.92
C LEU A 92 4.07 -13.98 1.94
N LEU A 93 4.73 -12.84 1.83
CA LEU A 93 5.70 -12.36 2.80
C LEU A 93 4.96 -11.58 3.88
N SER A 94 5.04 -12.03 5.14
CA SER A 94 4.63 -11.20 6.28
C SER A 94 5.59 -10.03 6.45
N LEU A 95 5.05 -8.82 6.46
CA LEU A 95 5.83 -7.59 6.50
C LEU A 95 5.96 -7.07 7.95
N PRO A 96 7.14 -6.57 8.35
CA PRO A 96 7.35 -6.01 9.67
C PRO A 96 6.47 -4.77 9.87
N GLN A 97 5.79 -4.74 11.02
CA GLN A 97 4.90 -3.65 11.43
C GLN A 97 5.71 -2.46 11.96
N TRP A 98 5.13 -1.26 11.84
CA TRP A 98 5.69 -0.01 12.36
C TRP A 98 4.57 0.99 12.63
N THR A 99 4.68 1.74 13.74
CA THR A 99 3.56 2.53 14.30
C THR A 99 3.83 4.03 14.35
N ASP A 100 5.10 4.43 14.35
CA ASP A 100 5.51 5.83 14.44
C ASP A 100 6.25 6.25 13.15
N GLY A 101 6.69 7.50 13.09
CA GLY A 101 7.58 7.95 12.01
C GLY A 101 6.89 8.52 10.77
N LEU A 102 5.59 8.82 10.85
CA LEU A 102 4.90 9.64 9.86
C LEU A 102 4.75 11.07 10.39
N ALA A 103 5.30 12.05 9.69
CA ALA A 103 5.12 13.46 9.99
C ALA A 103 4.61 14.19 8.75
N LEU A 104 3.36 14.63 8.80
CA LEU A 104 2.68 15.32 7.71
C LEU A 104 2.59 16.82 8.01
N LYS A 105 3.14 17.63 7.09
CA LYS A 105 3.19 19.09 7.13
C LYS A 105 2.57 19.68 5.86
N PRO A 106 2.31 20.99 5.82
CA PRO A 106 1.76 21.64 4.63
C PRO A 106 2.62 21.49 3.37
N ASP A 107 3.94 21.36 3.51
CA ASP A 107 4.91 21.34 2.41
C ASP A 107 5.62 19.98 2.23
N ASP A 108 5.46 19.06 3.19
CA ASP A 108 6.13 17.77 3.15
C ASP A 108 5.43 16.65 3.92
N LEU A 109 5.69 15.43 3.47
CA LEU A 109 5.52 14.22 4.26
C LEU A 109 6.90 13.63 4.52
N THR A 110 7.23 13.44 5.79
CA THR A 110 8.41 12.72 6.22
C THR A 110 8.03 11.33 6.71
N ILE A 111 8.70 10.31 6.16
CA ILE A 111 8.55 8.90 6.53
C ILE A 111 9.85 8.42 7.17
N THR A 112 9.77 7.86 8.37
CA THR A 112 10.90 7.35 9.14
C THR A 112 10.63 5.93 9.60
N LEU A 113 11.42 4.99 9.12
CA LEU A 113 11.37 3.58 9.50
C LEU A 113 12.11 3.33 10.82
N PRO A 114 11.71 2.30 11.60
CA PRO A 114 12.39 1.93 12.84
C PRO A 114 13.83 1.43 12.63
N LEU A 115 14.09 0.79 11.49
CA LEU A 115 15.38 0.19 11.14
C LEU A 115 15.80 0.62 9.73
N PRO A 116 17.12 0.74 9.47
CA PRO A 116 17.60 1.08 8.14
C PRO A 116 17.25 -0.01 7.14
N THR A 117 16.94 0.40 5.91
CA THR A 117 16.70 -0.55 4.82
C THR A 117 18.03 -1.18 4.38
N THR A 118 18.01 -2.46 4.00
CA THR A 118 19.22 -3.16 3.53
C THR A 118 19.53 -2.82 2.07
N ALA A 119 18.51 -2.53 1.27
CA ALA A 119 18.57 -2.08 -0.11
C ALA A 119 17.71 -0.82 -0.29
N SER A 120 17.80 -0.16 -1.46
CA SER A 120 16.87 0.93 -1.74
C SER A 120 15.43 0.41 -1.69
N ALA A 121 14.57 1.05 -0.91
CA ALA A 121 13.18 0.67 -0.72
C ALA A 121 12.27 1.70 -1.41
N PRO A 122 11.57 1.31 -2.50
CA PRO A 122 10.56 2.16 -3.11
C PRO A 122 9.46 2.56 -2.12
N VAL A 123 9.02 3.81 -2.24
CA VAL A 123 7.96 4.39 -1.44
C VAL A 123 6.86 4.92 -2.36
N VAL A 124 5.62 4.54 -2.08
CA VAL A 124 4.42 5.11 -2.69
C VAL A 124 3.52 5.62 -1.58
N VAL A 125 3.03 6.84 -1.74
CA VAL A 125 2.08 7.46 -0.82
C VAL A 125 0.90 8.01 -1.60
N LEU A 126 -0.30 7.76 -1.10
CA LEU A 126 -1.48 8.51 -1.49
C LEU A 126 -1.94 9.36 -0.31
N VAL A 127 -2.16 10.65 -0.55
CA VAL A 127 -2.72 11.60 0.42
C VAL A 127 -3.97 12.17 -0.21
N ALA A 128 -5.13 11.98 0.40
CA ALA A 128 -6.38 12.50 -0.15
C ALA A 128 -7.26 13.09 0.93
N ASP A 129 -7.99 14.16 0.59
CA ASP A 129 -9.18 14.55 1.33
C ASP A 129 -10.42 14.13 0.55
N ASP A 130 -11.53 14.85 0.67
CA ASP A 130 -12.76 14.58 -0.06
C ASP A 130 -12.83 15.30 -1.42
N GLN A 131 -11.82 16.09 -1.79
CA GLN A 131 -11.78 16.89 -3.02
C GLN A 131 -10.54 16.55 -3.88
N ASP A 132 -9.38 16.41 -3.26
CA ASP A 132 -8.09 16.27 -3.94
C ASP A 132 -7.33 15.02 -3.48
N THR A 133 -6.57 14.44 -4.40
CA THR A 133 -5.65 13.32 -4.17
C THR A 133 -4.26 13.67 -4.68
N HIS A 134 -3.26 13.47 -3.84
CA HIS A 134 -1.84 13.56 -4.17
C HIS A 134 -1.24 12.15 -4.19
N VAL A 135 -0.52 11.83 -5.28
CA VAL A 135 0.29 10.62 -5.38
C VAL A 135 1.75 11.02 -5.28
N LEU A 136 2.45 10.52 -4.27
CA LEU A 136 3.86 10.79 -4.02
C LEU A 136 4.66 9.51 -4.22
N VAL A 137 5.77 9.62 -4.93
CA VAL A 137 6.69 8.50 -5.18
C VAL A 137 8.08 8.92 -4.75
N GLY A 138 8.78 8.02 -4.06
CA GLY A 138 10.16 8.22 -3.69
C GLY A 138 10.84 6.91 -3.31
N GLU A 139 11.95 7.01 -2.60
CA GLU A 139 12.70 5.85 -2.13
C GLU A 139 13.43 6.17 -0.82
N ILE A 140 13.63 5.14 0.01
CA ILE A 140 14.55 5.18 1.16
C ILE A 140 15.82 4.44 0.73
N PRO A 141 16.96 5.15 0.52
CA PRO A 141 18.20 4.51 0.12
C PRO A 141 18.68 3.48 1.14
N GLY A 142 19.37 2.44 0.68
CA GLY A 142 19.98 1.44 1.56
C GLY A 142 20.88 2.08 2.63
N GLY A 143 20.78 1.59 3.86
CA GLY A 143 21.47 2.13 5.03
C GLY A 143 20.82 3.39 5.61
N ARG A 144 19.70 3.87 5.06
CA ARG A 144 18.92 4.99 5.61
C ARG A 144 17.60 4.50 6.17
N THR A 145 17.00 5.33 7.01
CA THR A 145 15.70 5.10 7.64
C THR A 145 14.63 6.05 7.13
N GLN A 146 14.98 7.07 6.37
CA GLN A 146 14.10 8.22 6.16
C GLN A 146 14.06 8.67 4.72
N VAL A 147 12.87 9.12 4.30
CA VAL A 147 12.64 9.91 3.08
C VAL A 147 11.73 11.09 3.40
N LYS A 148 11.95 12.20 2.71
CA LYS A 148 11.11 13.39 2.74
C LYS A 148 10.51 13.60 1.35
N LEU A 149 9.18 13.59 1.26
CA LEU A 149 8.43 13.73 0.02
C LEU A 149 7.74 15.10 -0.01
N PRO A 150 7.95 15.94 -1.04
CA PRO A 150 7.28 17.22 -1.14
C PRO A 150 5.79 17.02 -1.45
N VAL A 151 4.93 17.77 -0.79
CA VAL A 151 3.48 17.79 -1.03
C VAL A 151 2.94 19.18 -0.67
N ALA A 152 1.85 19.62 -1.29
CA ALA A 152 1.21 20.88 -0.94
C ALA A 152 -0.16 20.60 -0.33
N LEU A 153 -0.29 20.78 0.98
CA LEU A 153 -1.49 20.48 1.76
C LEU A 153 -1.96 21.70 2.56
N THR A 154 -3.23 21.71 2.91
CA THR A 154 -3.79 22.77 3.74
C THR A 154 -3.57 22.46 5.22
N ALA A 155 -2.90 23.37 5.93
CA ALA A 155 -2.67 23.27 7.37
C ALA A 155 -3.99 23.11 8.14
N GLY A 156 -4.02 22.22 9.14
CA GLY A 156 -5.21 21.95 9.95
C GLY A 156 -6.29 21.09 9.27
N THR A 157 -6.16 20.76 7.99
CA THR A 157 -7.06 19.82 7.30
C THR A 157 -6.71 18.37 7.63
N THR A 158 -7.73 17.52 7.69
CA THR A 158 -7.58 16.08 7.90
C THR A 158 -7.58 15.36 6.56
N TYR A 159 -6.56 14.54 6.31
CA TYR A 159 -6.40 13.73 5.11
C TYR A 159 -6.42 12.23 5.45
N GLY A 160 -6.87 11.42 4.49
CA GLY A 160 -6.59 10.00 4.42
C GLY A 160 -5.20 9.80 3.82
N LEU A 161 -4.46 8.84 4.37
CA LEU A 161 -3.07 8.59 4.03
C LEU A 161 -2.87 7.08 3.84
N LEU A 162 -2.40 6.67 2.67
CA LEU A 162 -1.85 5.33 2.44
C LEU A 162 -0.34 5.45 2.22
N VAL A 163 0.46 4.76 3.03
CA VAL A 163 1.92 4.71 2.89
C VAL A 163 2.35 3.28 2.64
N LEU A 164 3.02 3.05 1.52
CA LEU A 164 3.59 1.75 1.12
C LEU A 164 5.10 1.90 1.00
N VAL A 165 5.86 1.24 1.86
CA VAL A 165 7.34 1.24 1.83
C VAL A 165 7.79 -0.19 1.64
N ALA A 166 8.45 -0.49 0.52
CA ALA A 166 8.84 -1.86 0.19
C ALA A 166 9.57 -2.54 1.36
N GLY A 167 9.11 -3.74 1.73
CA GLY A 167 9.66 -4.51 2.85
C GLY A 167 9.13 -4.15 4.25
N TRP A 168 8.15 -3.25 4.37
CA TRP A 168 7.47 -2.90 5.62
C TRP A 168 5.96 -2.94 5.44
N ALA A 169 5.21 -3.20 6.50
CA ALA A 169 3.76 -3.22 6.42
C ALA A 169 3.21 -1.85 5.96
N GLY A 170 2.20 -1.89 5.09
CA GLY A 170 1.52 -0.68 4.62
C GLY A 170 0.76 -0.01 5.75
N ARG A 171 0.72 1.32 5.75
CA ARG A 171 -0.01 2.11 6.73
C ARG A 171 -1.18 2.83 6.09
N LEU A 172 -2.37 2.64 6.66
CA LEU A 172 -3.59 3.34 6.26
C LEU A 172 -4.09 4.17 7.44
N GLU A 173 -4.09 5.49 7.28
CA GLU A 173 -4.31 6.43 8.39
C GLU A 173 -5.18 7.61 8.03
N ARG A 174 -5.73 8.20 9.09
CA ARG A 174 -6.32 9.52 9.07
C ARG A 174 -5.41 10.48 9.84
N VAL A 175 -4.84 11.46 9.16
CA VAL A 175 -3.84 12.37 9.73
C VAL A 175 -4.30 13.82 9.58
N LYS A 176 -4.17 14.61 10.63
CA LYS A 176 -4.37 16.06 10.57
C LYS A 176 -3.04 16.73 10.26
N VAL A 177 -3.02 17.62 9.26
CA VAL A 177 -1.82 18.40 8.91
C VAL A 177 -1.48 19.35 10.05
N ALA A 178 -0.22 19.30 10.48
CA ALA A 178 0.32 20.13 11.55
C ALA A 178 0.29 21.63 11.20
#